data_AF-A0A4Z1R0L4-F1
#
_entry.id   AF-A0A4Z1R0L4-F1
#
_cell.length_a   1.000
_cell.length_b   1.000
_cell.length_c   1.000
_cell.angle_alpha   90.00
_cell.angle_beta   90.00
_cell.angle_gamma   90.00
#
_symmetry.space_group_name_H-M   'P 1'
#
loop_
_entity.id
_entity.type
_entity.pdbx_description
1 polymer ?
#
loop_
_entity_poly.entity_id
_entity_poly.type
_entity_poly.pdbx_seq_one_letter_code
_entity_poly.pdbx_strand_id
1 'polypeptide(L)'
;MSSRQRVAGLAGLLAILALAPVDAGNVIYRCTAADGTVTLQNAEACPAGQRQQVIEVDVAPPLPAFVPAQPPPGLRVLPVTAVVPPADTTTPPDPIATAEPEPPPPLYQCTRWDNERYLTEDAVPATRCRPLNTTGIGGLSTMGAGQACEQVEDRCAVVPEDNLCRAWKSRVDEAEFRFKVTPAQSPAARARQEEYAALAATYAASTCVRG
;
A
#
# COMPACT_ATOMS: atom_id res chain seq x y z
N MET A 1 3.61 -23.06 -89.88
CA MET A 1 4.12 -23.05 -88.49
C MET A 1 3.75 -24.39 -87.88
N SER A 2 4.77 -25.17 -87.55
CA SER A 2 4.76 -26.63 -87.52
C SER A 2 4.82 -27.18 -86.10
N SER A 3 4.13 -28.30 -85.90
CA SER A 3 4.50 -29.44 -85.06
C SER A 3 4.47 -29.36 -83.51
N ARG A 4 3.44 -30.03 -82.96
CA ARG A 4 3.49 -31.18 -82.02
C ARG A 4 4.36 -31.16 -80.73
N GLN A 5 3.64 -31.46 -79.63
CA GLN A 5 3.92 -32.46 -78.57
C GLN A 5 4.69 -32.09 -77.29
N ARG A 6 3.91 -32.08 -76.18
CA ARG A 6 4.07 -32.74 -74.85
C ARG A 6 5.49 -32.91 -74.27
N VAL A 7 5.75 -32.35 -73.08
CA VAL A 7 6.50 -32.90 -71.91
C VAL A 7 6.23 -31.92 -70.73
N ALA A 8 5.38 -32.24 -69.75
CA ALA A 8 5.66 -32.96 -68.50
C ALA A 8 6.68 -32.28 -67.55
N GLY A 9 6.17 -31.78 -66.41
CA GLY A 9 6.82 -31.85 -65.09
C GLY A 9 8.01 -30.94 -64.80
N LEU A 10 7.78 -29.96 -63.89
CA LEU A 10 8.78 -29.48 -62.92
C LEU A 10 7.98 -28.82 -61.79
N ALA A 11 7.54 -29.62 -60.82
CA ALA A 11 8.21 -29.72 -59.52
C ALA A 11 8.00 -28.43 -58.70
N GLY A 12 6.85 -28.39 -58.01
CA GLY A 12 6.59 -27.41 -56.97
C GLY A 12 7.61 -27.60 -55.84
N LEU A 13 8.51 -26.63 -55.69
CA LEU A 13 9.37 -26.52 -54.53
C LEU A 13 8.53 -25.93 -53.39
N LEU A 14 8.03 -26.81 -52.51
CA LEU A 14 7.43 -26.44 -51.24
C LEU A 14 8.47 -25.63 -50.43
N ALA A 15 8.25 -24.33 -50.28
CA ALA A 15 8.95 -23.52 -49.30
C ALA A 15 8.42 -23.92 -47.92
N ILE A 16 9.16 -24.77 -47.21
CA ILE A 16 8.92 -25.07 -45.80
C ILE A 16 9.29 -23.80 -45.03
N LEU A 17 8.29 -22.97 -44.73
CA LEU A 17 8.40 -21.95 -43.68
C LEU A 17 8.55 -22.70 -42.35
N ALA A 18 9.78 -22.77 -41.84
CA ALA A 18 10.04 -23.15 -40.46
C ALA A 18 9.47 -22.04 -39.56
N LEU A 19 8.22 -22.20 -39.14
CA LEU A 19 7.68 -21.48 -37.99
C LEU A 19 8.43 -21.99 -36.76
N ALA A 20 9.42 -21.23 -36.30
CA ALA A 20 9.99 -21.45 -34.98
C ALA A 20 8.87 -21.26 -33.95
N PRO A 21 8.71 -22.19 -32.98
CA PRO A 21 7.78 -21.98 -31.89
C PRO A 21 8.22 -20.74 -31.10
N VAL A 22 7.35 -19.73 -31.03
CA VAL A 22 7.45 -18.66 -30.04
C VAL A 22 7.21 -19.32 -28.68
N ASP A 23 8.29 -19.53 -27.93
CA ASP A 23 8.19 -19.92 -26.53
C ASP A 23 7.81 -18.70 -25.72
N ALA A 24 6.60 -18.73 -25.16
CA ALA A 24 6.04 -17.60 -24.45
C ALA A 24 6.65 -17.49 -23.05
N GLY A 25 7.60 -16.57 -22.90
CA GLY A 25 7.41 -15.49 -21.91
C GLY A 25 8.22 -15.50 -20.60
N ASN A 26 9.16 -16.40 -20.37
CA ASN A 26 9.90 -16.45 -19.09
C ASN A 26 11.44 -16.36 -19.21
N VAL A 27 11.96 -16.21 -20.44
CA VAL A 27 13.40 -16.20 -20.71
C VAL A 27 13.80 -14.96 -21.50
N ILE A 28 14.75 -14.20 -20.96
CA ILE A 28 15.37 -13.05 -21.61
C ILE A 28 16.82 -13.41 -21.96
N TYR A 29 17.19 -13.25 -23.22
CA TYR A 29 18.55 -13.48 -23.71
C TYR A 29 19.32 -12.16 -23.75
N ARG A 30 20.44 -12.10 -23.03
CA ARG A 30 21.42 -11.01 -23.14
C ARG A 30 22.51 -11.44 -24.11
N CYS A 31 22.56 -10.78 -25.26
CA CYS A 31 23.54 -11.04 -26.32
C CYS A 31 24.64 -9.97 -26.26
N THR A 32 25.89 -10.40 -26.05
CA THR A 32 27.07 -9.51 -26.09
C THR A 32 27.83 -9.74 -27.39
N ALA A 33 28.03 -8.66 -28.14
CA ALA A 33 28.74 -8.66 -29.39
C ALA A 33 30.26 -8.59 -29.22
N ALA A 34 31.02 -8.90 -30.28
CA ALA A 34 32.48 -8.86 -30.26
C ALA A 34 33.05 -7.46 -30.04
N ASP A 35 32.30 -6.41 -30.40
CA ASP A 35 32.60 -5.00 -30.13
C ASP A 35 32.17 -4.54 -28.71
N GLY A 36 31.60 -5.45 -27.91
CA GLY A 36 31.10 -5.18 -26.56
C GLY A 36 29.65 -4.66 -26.52
N THR A 37 28.98 -4.51 -27.67
CA THR A 37 27.58 -4.04 -27.71
C THR A 37 26.65 -5.10 -27.11
N VAL A 38 25.82 -4.70 -26.14
CA VAL A 38 24.89 -5.60 -25.44
C VAL A 38 23.46 -5.33 -25.90
N THR A 39 22.74 -6.38 -26.30
CA THR A 39 21.32 -6.34 -26.66
C THR A 39 20.54 -7.33 -25.80
N LEU A 40 19.31 -6.98 -25.44
CA LEU A 40 18.39 -7.81 -24.67
C LEU A 40 17.23 -8.22 -25.60
N GLN A 41 17.03 -9.53 -25.76
CA GLN A 41 16.00 -10.10 -26.63
C GLN A 41 15.09 -11.00 -25.81
N ASN A 42 13.78 -10.83 -25.98
CA ASN A 42 12.78 -11.68 -25.32
C ASN A 42 12.52 -12.90 -26.21
N ALA A 43 12.64 -14.10 -25.66
CA ALA A 43 12.34 -15.38 -26.33
C ALA A 43 13.14 -15.71 -27.63
N GLU A 44 13.97 -14.81 -28.16
CA GLU A 44 14.82 -15.05 -29.34
C GLU A 44 16.28 -15.33 -28.95
N ALA A 45 16.83 -16.44 -29.45
CA ALA A 45 18.22 -16.83 -29.20
C ALA A 45 19.21 -15.91 -29.93
N CYS A 46 20.39 -15.72 -29.33
CA CYS A 46 21.40 -14.83 -29.90
C CYS A 46 21.92 -15.34 -31.26
N PRO A 47 22.14 -14.44 -32.24
CA PRO A 47 22.71 -14.82 -33.52
C PRO A 47 24.14 -15.37 -33.37
N ALA A 48 24.54 -16.26 -34.30
CA ALA A 48 25.83 -16.95 -34.26
C ALA A 48 27.00 -15.96 -34.21
N GLY A 49 27.91 -16.15 -33.24
CA GLY A 49 29.07 -15.26 -33.02
C GLY A 49 28.94 -14.33 -31.81
N GLN A 50 27.76 -14.23 -31.19
CA GLN A 50 27.54 -13.46 -29.96
C GLN A 50 27.68 -14.33 -28.70
N ARG A 51 28.07 -13.72 -27.58
CA ARG A 51 28.02 -14.37 -26.26
C ARG A 51 26.60 -14.26 -25.69
N GLN A 52 25.97 -15.41 -25.43
CA GLN A 52 24.62 -15.51 -24.89
C GLN A 52 24.63 -15.71 -23.37
N GLN A 53 23.84 -14.92 -22.66
CA GLN A 53 23.52 -15.12 -21.25
C GLN A 53 22.00 -15.23 -21.09
N VAL A 54 21.54 -16.32 -20.49
CA VAL A 54 20.13 -16.61 -20.25
C VAL A 54 19.74 -16.01 -18.90
N ILE A 55 18.70 -15.19 -18.88
CA ILE A 55 18.10 -14.65 -17.67
C ILE A 55 16.71 -15.25 -17.57
N GLU A 56 16.56 -16.22 -16.67
CA GLU A 56 15.24 -16.76 -16.31
C GLU A 56 14.57 -15.78 -15.36
N VAL A 57 13.39 -15.31 -15.75
CA VAL A 57 12.58 -14.41 -14.92
C VAL A 57 11.64 -15.27 -14.09
N ASP A 58 11.91 -15.33 -12.79
CA ASP A 58 11.02 -15.99 -11.84
C ASP A 58 9.75 -15.15 -11.69
N VAL A 59 8.64 -15.65 -12.24
CA VAL A 59 7.33 -15.01 -12.13
C VAL A 59 6.72 -15.46 -10.82
N ALA A 60 6.54 -14.51 -9.91
CA ALA A 60 5.94 -14.76 -8.61
C ALA A 60 4.61 -15.53 -8.76
N PRO A 61 4.37 -16.57 -7.93
CA PRO A 61 3.15 -17.33 -8.00
C PRO A 61 1.94 -16.41 -7.77
N PRO A 62 0.79 -16.70 -8.41
CA PRO A 62 -0.42 -15.91 -8.20
C PRO A 62 -0.79 -15.93 -6.72
N LEU A 63 -1.19 -14.76 -6.21
CA LEU A 63 -1.63 -14.62 -4.82
C LEU A 63 -2.80 -15.59 -4.56
N PRO A 64 -2.82 -16.26 -3.39
CA PRO A 64 -3.92 -17.15 -3.05
C PRO A 64 -5.24 -16.37 -3.00
N ALA A 65 -6.32 -17.01 -3.43
CA ALA A 65 -7.65 -16.43 -3.32
C ALA A 65 -7.98 -16.11 -1.86
N PHE A 66 -8.55 -14.93 -1.62
CA PHE A 66 -8.96 -14.51 -0.29
C PHE A 66 -10.01 -15.48 0.27
N VAL A 67 -9.66 -16.16 1.37
CA VAL A 67 -10.60 -16.95 2.16
C VAL A 67 -10.97 -16.12 3.40
N PRO A 68 -12.24 -15.72 3.57
CA PRO A 68 -12.65 -15.02 4.78
C PRO A 68 -12.40 -15.91 6.00
N ALA A 69 -11.64 -15.39 6.97
CA ALA A 69 -11.38 -16.09 8.22
C ALA A 69 -12.70 -16.29 8.96
N GLN A 70 -13.09 -17.55 9.19
CA GLN A 70 -14.18 -17.85 10.11
C GLN A 70 -13.77 -17.42 11.52
N PRO A 71 -14.61 -16.68 12.25
CA PRO A 71 -14.31 -16.32 13.62
C PRO A 71 -14.13 -17.58 14.46
N PRO A 72 -13.09 -17.67 15.31
CA PRO A 72 -12.90 -18.82 16.18
C PRO A 72 -14.12 -18.97 17.10
N PRO A 73 -14.66 -20.19 17.27
CA PRO A 73 -15.76 -20.40 18.20
C PRO A 73 -15.28 -20.18 19.64
N GLY A 74 -15.86 -19.19 20.30
CA GLY A 74 -15.88 -19.07 21.76
C GLY A 74 -14.61 -18.53 22.39
N LEU A 75 -14.39 -17.22 22.27
CA LEU A 75 -13.66 -16.49 23.33
C LEU A 75 -14.59 -16.38 24.55
N ARG A 76 -14.40 -17.23 25.55
CA ARG A 76 -14.98 -17.01 26.88
C ARG A 76 -14.13 -15.96 27.59
N VAL A 77 -14.69 -14.76 27.77
CA VAL A 77 -14.12 -13.75 28.66
C VAL A 77 -14.26 -14.29 30.09
N LEU A 78 -13.14 -14.60 30.73
CA LEU A 78 -13.13 -14.89 32.17
C LEU A 78 -13.29 -13.55 32.91
N PRO A 79 -14.16 -13.45 33.92
CA PRO A 79 -14.28 -12.25 34.72
C PRO A 79 -12.97 -12.01 35.49
N VAL A 80 -12.37 -10.84 35.30
CA VAL A 80 -11.25 -10.36 36.12
C VAL A 80 -11.81 -10.02 37.50
N THR A 81 -11.45 -10.80 38.50
CA THR A 81 -11.69 -10.44 39.91
C THR A 81 -10.74 -9.30 40.26
N ALA A 82 -11.28 -8.10 40.45
CA ALA A 82 -10.53 -6.96 40.93
C ALA A 82 -10.04 -7.22 42.37
N VAL A 83 -8.73 -7.11 42.60
CA VAL A 83 -8.18 -7.04 43.95
C VAL A 83 -8.37 -5.60 44.44
N VAL A 84 -9.22 -5.43 45.45
CA VAL A 84 -9.45 -4.15 46.13
C VAL A 84 -8.23 -3.88 47.03
N PRO A 85 -7.52 -2.74 46.88
CA PRO A 85 -6.49 -2.35 47.83
C PRO A 85 -7.14 -1.94 49.17
N PRO A 86 -6.47 -2.16 50.31
CA PRO A 86 -7.01 -1.76 51.61
C PRO A 86 -7.26 -0.26 51.65
N ALA A 87 -8.44 0.11 52.17
CA ALA A 87 -8.86 1.49 52.32
C ALA A 87 -8.04 2.18 53.41
N ASP A 88 -7.17 3.11 53.01
CA ASP A 88 -6.62 4.09 53.94
C ASP A 88 -7.72 5.10 54.29
N THR A 89 -8.01 5.16 55.59
CA THR A 89 -8.98 6.08 56.18
C THR A 89 -8.28 7.41 56.41
N THR A 90 -8.49 8.43 55.57
CA THR A 90 -8.21 9.83 55.91
C THR A 90 -8.98 10.78 55.00
N THR A 91 -9.83 11.60 55.63
CA THR A 91 -10.46 12.84 55.15
C THR A 91 -11.51 12.71 54.04
N PRO A 92 -12.76 13.21 54.23
CA PRO A 92 -13.72 13.26 53.14
C PRO A 92 -13.20 14.22 52.05
N PRO A 93 -12.95 13.75 50.82
CA PRO A 93 -12.79 14.67 49.71
C PRO A 93 -14.15 15.33 49.45
N ASP A 94 -14.14 16.63 49.17
CA ASP A 94 -15.26 17.32 48.53
C ASP A 94 -15.81 16.46 47.38
N PRO A 95 -17.13 16.46 47.13
CA PRO A 95 -17.68 15.72 46.01
C PRO A 95 -17.02 16.23 44.73
N ILE A 96 -16.10 15.44 44.19
CA ILE A 96 -15.59 15.61 42.84
C ILE A 96 -16.84 15.45 42.00
N ALA A 97 -17.36 16.57 41.48
CA ALA A 97 -18.37 16.56 40.47
C ALA A 97 -17.87 15.58 39.40
N THR A 98 -18.52 14.42 39.31
CA THR A 98 -18.25 13.47 38.26
C THR A 98 -18.65 14.23 37.00
N ALA A 99 -17.69 14.85 36.34
CA ALA A 99 -17.93 15.56 35.10
C ALA A 99 -18.67 14.57 34.20
N GLU A 100 -19.87 14.99 33.78
CA GLU A 100 -20.66 14.18 32.88
C GLU A 100 -19.79 13.90 31.65
N PRO A 101 -19.68 12.64 31.21
CA PRO A 101 -18.81 12.29 30.10
C PRO A 101 -19.31 13.06 28.89
N GLU A 102 -18.44 13.92 28.35
CA GLU A 102 -18.76 14.72 27.19
C GLU A 102 -18.74 13.81 25.94
N PRO A 103 -19.56 14.08 24.91
CA PRO A 103 -19.37 13.43 23.62
C PRO A 103 -17.92 13.58 23.16
N PRO A 104 -17.36 12.55 22.50
CA PRO A 104 -15.99 12.64 22.00
C PRO A 104 -15.86 13.80 20.99
N PRO A 105 -14.65 14.37 20.83
CA PRO A 105 -14.43 15.42 19.86
C PRO A 105 -14.84 14.97 18.44
N PRO A 106 -15.31 15.90 17.58
CA PRO A 106 -15.65 15.55 16.22
C PRO A 106 -14.42 15.07 15.46
N LEU A 107 -14.60 14.01 14.67
CA LEU A 107 -13.59 13.54 13.73
C LEU A 107 -14.00 13.88 12.30
N TYR A 108 -13.01 14.15 11.48
CA TYR A 108 -13.15 14.38 10.05
C TYR A 108 -12.45 13.27 9.31
N GLN A 109 -13.17 12.65 8.38
CA GLN A 109 -12.58 11.72 7.42
C GLN A 109 -12.19 12.51 6.17
N CYS A 110 -10.89 12.61 5.95
CA CYS A 110 -10.32 13.31 4.81
C CYS A 110 -9.84 12.30 3.76
N THR A 111 -9.95 12.68 2.50
CA THR A 111 -9.44 11.94 1.35
C THR A 111 -8.48 12.83 0.58
N ARG A 112 -7.24 12.37 0.42
CA ARG A 112 -6.21 13.04 -0.37
C ARG A 112 -6.44 12.80 -1.87
N TRP A 113 -5.77 13.61 -2.70
CA TRP A 113 -5.73 13.48 -4.16
C TRP A 113 -5.29 12.10 -4.69
N ASP A 114 -4.47 11.34 -3.94
CA ASP A 114 -4.05 9.97 -4.26
C ASP A 114 -5.04 8.90 -3.77
N ASN A 115 -6.18 9.33 -3.21
CA ASN A 115 -7.22 8.52 -2.57
C ASN A 115 -6.83 7.93 -1.21
N GLU A 116 -5.71 8.33 -0.62
CA GLU A 116 -5.42 7.99 0.78
C GLU A 116 -6.47 8.61 1.70
N ARG A 117 -7.03 7.80 2.59
CA ARG A 117 -8.04 8.23 3.57
C ARG A 117 -7.38 8.29 4.94
N TYR A 118 -7.58 9.39 5.64
CA TYR A 118 -7.09 9.56 7.00
C TYR A 118 -8.16 10.22 7.88
N LEU A 119 -8.03 10.03 9.18
CA LEU A 119 -8.88 10.70 10.16
C LEU A 119 -8.10 11.87 10.78
N THR A 120 -8.77 12.97 11.08
CA THR A 120 -8.20 14.11 11.81
C THR A 120 -9.23 14.72 12.75
N GLU A 121 -8.77 15.41 13.79
CA GLU A 121 -9.60 16.24 14.67
C GLU A 121 -9.75 17.66 14.10
N ASP A 122 -8.88 18.05 13.15
CA ASP A 122 -8.92 19.35 12.51
C ASP A 122 -10.01 19.43 11.44
N ALA A 123 -10.90 20.42 11.56
CA ALA A 123 -11.93 20.69 10.57
C ALA A 123 -11.38 21.28 9.27
N VAL A 124 -10.18 21.88 9.33
CA VAL A 124 -9.54 22.56 8.20
C VAL A 124 -8.84 21.52 7.33
N PRO A 125 -9.23 21.36 6.06
CA PRO A 125 -8.55 20.45 5.16
C PRO A 125 -7.09 20.85 4.96
N ALA A 126 -6.19 19.87 4.95
CA ALA A 126 -4.78 20.15 4.76
C ALA A 126 -4.49 20.48 3.29
N THR A 127 -3.67 21.51 3.05
CA THR A 127 -3.14 21.82 1.73
C THR A 127 -1.90 20.96 1.45
N ARG A 128 -1.86 20.29 0.29
CA ARG A 128 -0.80 19.37 -0.13
C ARG A 128 -0.26 19.73 -1.51
N CYS A 129 1.03 19.47 -1.71
CA CYS A 129 1.75 19.69 -2.95
C CYS A 129 1.64 18.41 -3.80
N ARG A 130 0.71 18.38 -4.77
CA ARG A 130 0.53 17.27 -5.73
C ARG A 130 1.58 17.39 -6.84
N PRO A 131 2.44 16.38 -7.06
CA PRO A 131 3.50 16.47 -8.05
C PRO A 131 2.92 16.61 -9.46
N LEU A 132 3.50 17.52 -10.25
CA LEU A 132 3.18 17.70 -11.66
C LEU A 132 4.26 17.06 -12.53
N ASN A 133 3.85 16.51 -13.67
CA ASN A 133 4.79 16.04 -14.68
C ASN A 133 5.41 17.26 -15.37
N THR A 134 6.71 17.48 -15.17
CA THR A 134 7.47 18.55 -15.83
C THR A 134 8.29 17.98 -16.98
N THR A 135 8.42 18.74 -18.07
CA THR A 135 9.30 18.41 -19.21
C THR A 135 10.46 19.39 -19.26
N GLY A 136 11.68 18.87 -19.37
CA GLY A 136 12.89 19.69 -19.41
C GLY A 136 13.08 20.40 -20.74
N ILE A 137 14.05 21.32 -20.74
CA ILE A 137 14.46 22.05 -21.95
C ILE A 137 14.94 21.01 -22.99
N GLY A 138 14.38 21.07 -24.20
CA GLY A 138 14.63 20.08 -25.26
C GLY A 138 13.70 18.86 -25.22
N GLY A 139 12.65 18.86 -24.40
CA GLY A 139 11.64 17.79 -24.36
C GLY A 139 12.06 16.55 -23.56
N LEU A 140 13.21 16.62 -22.88
CA LEU A 140 13.73 15.53 -22.05
C LEU A 140 13.15 15.66 -20.64
N SER A 141 12.31 14.71 -20.22
CA SER A 141 11.70 14.67 -18.87
C SER A 141 12.71 14.42 -17.74
N THR A 142 13.89 13.88 -18.05
CA THR A 142 14.93 13.52 -17.08
C THR A 142 15.98 14.61 -16.85
N MET A 143 16.10 15.58 -17.76
CA MET A 143 17.10 16.65 -17.66
C MET A 143 16.48 17.93 -17.12
N GLY A 144 16.63 18.14 -15.81
CA GLY A 144 16.61 19.47 -15.21
C GLY A 144 15.29 20.25 -15.27
N ALA A 145 14.15 19.59 -15.44
CA ALA A 145 12.84 20.25 -15.54
C ALA A 145 12.34 20.93 -14.24
N GLY A 146 13.08 20.79 -13.14
CA GLY A 146 12.64 21.22 -11.81
C GLY A 146 11.48 20.38 -11.28
N GLN A 147 11.22 20.49 -9.97
CA GLN A 147 10.02 19.91 -9.35
C GLN A 147 8.93 20.98 -9.37
N ALA A 148 7.80 20.71 -10.00
CA ALA A 148 6.61 21.55 -9.91
C ALA A 148 5.51 20.80 -9.17
N CYS A 149 4.72 21.53 -8.41
CA CYS A 149 3.53 20.97 -7.80
C CYS A 149 2.35 21.93 -7.83
N GLU A 150 1.17 21.32 -7.83
CA GLU A 150 -0.10 22.00 -7.65
C GLU A 150 -0.50 21.91 -6.19
N GLN A 151 -0.92 23.03 -5.60
CA GLN A 151 -1.49 23.02 -4.27
C GLN A 151 -2.94 22.54 -4.36
N VAL A 152 -3.21 21.40 -3.72
CA VAL A 152 -4.53 20.78 -3.69
C VAL A 152 -4.94 20.64 -2.23
N GLU A 153 -6.19 20.97 -1.93
CA GLU A 153 -6.78 20.74 -0.62
C GLU A 153 -7.35 19.32 -0.55
N ASP A 154 -7.14 18.66 0.59
CA ASP A 154 -7.77 17.38 0.86
C ASP A 154 -9.30 17.56 0.97
N ARG A 155 -10.09 16.52 0.68
CA ARG A 155 -11.55 16.58 0.82
C ARG A 155 -11.98 15.95 2.14
N CYS A 156 -12.49 16.76 3.07
CA CYS A 156 -12.87 16.32 4.40
C CYS A 156 -14.38 16.34 4.61
N ALA A 157 -14.90 15.32 5.30
CA ALA A 157 -16.28 15.25 5.76
C ALA A 157 -16.31 14.86 7.25
N VAL A 158 -17.26 15.40 8.00
CA VAL A 158 -17.53 14.99 9.39
C VAL A 158 -17.86 13.50 9.42
N VAL A 159 -17.27 12.79 10.37
CA VAL A 159 -17.64 11.41 10.70
C VAL A 159 -19.01 11.43 11.38
N PRO A 160 -20.02 10.70 10.87
CA PRO A 160 -21.35 10.65 11.49
C PRO A 160 -21.28 10.16 12.94
N GLU A 161 -22.16 10.66 13.80
CA GLU A 161 -22.19 10.32 15.24
C GLU A 161 -22.29 8.81 15.48
N ASP A 162 -23.11 8.10 14.68
CA ASP A 162 -23.26 6.63 14.72
C ASP A 162 -21.94 5.85 14.46
N ASN A 163 -20.96 6.51 13.83
CA ASN A 163 -19.65 5.96 13.51
C ASN A 163 -18.52 6.56 14.36
N LEU A 164 -18.78 7.63 15.11
CA LEU A 164 -17.76 8.42 15.80
C LEU A 164 -17.02 7.60 16.86
N CYS A 165 -17.76 6.84 17.68
CA CYS A 165 -17.14 5.98 18.69
C CYS A 165 -16.29 4.85 18.08
N ARG A 166 -16.74 4.25 16.98
CA ARG A 166 -15.93 3.26 16.25
C ARG A 166 -14.66 3.87 15.68
N ALA A 167 -14.77 5.06 15.08
CA ALA A 167 -13.63 5.77 14.52
C ALA A 167 -12.59 6.14 15.59
N TRP A 168 -13.05 6.64 16.74
CA TRP A 168 -12.18 6.93 17.90
C TRP A 168 -11.49 5.68 18.43
N LYS A 169 -12.24 4.58 18.60
CA LYS A 169 -11.66 3.31 19.03
C LYS A 169 -10.56 2.83 18.08
N SER A 170 -10.82 2.83 16.76
CA SER A 170 -9.82 2.45 15.77
C SER A 170 -8.56 3.32 15.86
N ARG A 171 -8.71 4.62 16.14
CA ARG A 171 -7.60 5.56 16.28
C ARG A 171 -6.73 5.25 17.50
N VAL A 172 -7.35 4.91 18.63
CA VAL A 172 -6.65 4.47 19.85
C VAL A 172 -5.93 3.15 19.60
N ASP A 173 -6.60 2.17 18.99
CA ASP A 173 -6.03 0.85 18.69
C ASP A 173 -4.82 0.97 17.73
N GLU A 174 -4.89 1.85 16.72
CA GLU A 174 -3.77 2.12 15.80
C GLU A 174 -2.60 2.82 16.51
N ALA A 175 -2.87 3.78 17.39
CA ALA A 175 -1.84 4.43 18.19
C ALA A 175 -1.16 3.45 19.16
N GLU A 176 -1.93 2.58 19.80
CA GLU A 176 -1.41 1.52 20.66
C GLU A 176 -0.53 0.55 19.87
N PHE A 177 -0.99 0.12 18.69
CA PHE A 177 -0.21 -0.74 17.81
C PHE A 177 1.13 -0.08 17.45
N ARG A 178 1.11 1.16 16.95
CA ARG A 178 2.31 1.94 16.61
C ARG A 178 3.26 2.08 17.79
N PHE A 179 2.75 2.30 18.99
CA PHE A 179 3.55 2.33 20.22
C PHE A 179 4.20 0.96 20.50
N LYS A 180 3.41 -0.12 20.53
CA LYS A 180 3.90 -1.47 20.88
C LYS A 180 4.93 -2.03 19.90
N VAL A 181 4.82 -1.71 18.60
CA VAL A 181 5.79 -2.15 17.59
C VAL A 181 7.03 -1.27 17.52
N THR A 182 7.02 -0.08 18.13
CA THR A 182 8.17 0.81 18.17
C THR A 182 9.22 0.28 19.15
N PRO A 183 10.49 0.07 18.74
CA PRO A 183 11.53 -0.38 19.66
C PRO A 183 11.72 0.61 20.82
N ALA A 184 11.80 0.08 22.05
CA ALA A 184 11.88 0.90 23.27
C ALA A 184 13.11 1.84 23.30
N GLN A 185 14.20 1.44 22.64
CA GLN A 185 15.43 2.23 22.51
C GLN A 185 15.44 3.22 21.34
N SER A 186 14.35 3.28 20.55
CA SER A 186 14.23 4.28 19.49
C SER A 186 13.98 5.68 20.08
N PRO A 187 14.50 6.74 19.45
CA PRO A 187 14.23 8.11 19.90
C PRO A 187 12.74 8.49 19.80
N ALA A 188 11.94 7.74 19.04
CA ALA A 188 10.50 7.96 18.88
C ALA A 188 9.64 7.27 19.97
N ALA A 189 10.21 6.38 20.79
CA ALA A 189 9.44 5.55 21.73
C ALA A 189 8.59 6.39 22.69
N ARG A 190 9.18 7.43 23.30
CA ARG A 190 8.48 8.33 24.22
C ARG A 190 7.33 9.08 23.52
N ALA A 191 7.60 9.64 22.34
CA ALA A 191 6.59 10.38 21.59
C ALA A 191 5.39 9.50 21.20
N ARG A 192 5.65 8.24 20.81
CA ARG A 192 4.58 7.26 20.51
C ARG A 192 3.75 6.90 21.74
N GLN A 193 4.42 6.74 22.89
CA GLN A 193 3.74 6.47 24.15
C GLN A 193 2.84 7.64 24.58
N GLU A 194 3.34 8.87 24.48
CA GLU A 194 2.60 10.10 24.79
C GLU A 194 1.39 10.27 23.86
N GLU A 195 1.56 10.04 22.55
CA GLU A 195 0.49 10.06 21.55
C GLU A 195 -0.62 9.06 21.90
N TYR A 196 -0.25 7.81 22.19
CA TYR A 196 -1.20 6.78 22.61
C TYR A 196 -1.92 7.17 23.91
N ALA A 197 -1.20 7.63 24.94
CA ALA A 197 -1.77 7.98 26.22
C ALA A 197 -2.78 9.13 26.11
N ALA A 198 -2.49 10.15 25.29
CA ALA A 198 -3.40 11.25 25.03
C ALA A 198 -4.69 10.78 24.35
N LEU A 199 -4.59 9.98 23.29
CA LEU A 199 -5.75 9.44 22.58
C LEU A 199 -6.60 8.51 23.47
N ALA A 200 -5.95 7.65 24.25
CA ALA A 200 -6.61 6.75 25.18
C ALA A 200 -7.35 7.51 26.29
N ALA A 201 -6.75 8.59 26.82
CA ALA A 201 -7.39 9.44 27.83
C ALA A 201 -8.64 10.14 27.27
N THR A 202 -8.56 10.72 26.06
CA THR A 202 -9.72 11.34 25.39
C THR A 202 -10.84 10.34 25.16
N TYR A 203 -10.51 9.14 24.67
CA TYR A 203 -11.50 8.09 24.46
C TYR A 203 -12.12 7.61 25.77
N ALA A 204 -11.33 7.39 26.82
CA ALA A 204 -11.80 6.95 28.14
C ALA A 204 -12.70 7.97 28.85
N ALA A 205 -12.46 9.26 28.63
CA ALA A 205 -13.29 10.34 29.17
C ALA A 205 -14.62 10.52 28.41
N SER A 206 -14.72 10.00 27.19
CA SER A 206 -15.89 10.20 26.32
C SER A 206 -17.07 9.29 26.67
N THR A 207 -18.25 9.65 26.15
CA THR A 207 -19.46 8.82 26.23
C THR A 207 -19.31 7.44 25.55
N CYS A 208 -18.34 7.26 24.66
CA CYS A 208 -18.15 6.02 23.90
C CYS A 208 -17.81 4.78 24.74
N VAL A 209 -17.30 4.96 25.96
CA VAL A 209 -16.94 3.84 26.86
C VAL A 209 -18.13 3.43 27.76
N ARG A 210 -19.18 4.25 27.85
CA ARG A 210 -20.37 3.98 28.68
C ARG A 210 -21.59 3.53 27.89
N GLY A 211 -21.50 3.50 26.56
CA GLY A 211 -22.59 3.13 25.64
C GLY A 211 -22.60 1.65 25.26
#